data_AF-A0A3C0C8A4-F1
#
_entry.id   AF-A0A3C0C8A4-F1
#
_cell.length_a   1.000
_cell.length_b   1.000
_cell.length_c   1.000
_cell.angle_alpha   90.00
_cell.angle_beta   90.00
_cell.angle_gamma   90.00
#
_symmetry.space_group_name_H-M   'P 1'
#
loop_
_entity.id
_entity.type
_entity.pdbx_description
1 polymer ?
#
loop_
_entity_poly.entity_id
_entity_poly.type
_entity_poly.pdbx_seq_one_letter_code
_entity_poly.pdbx_strand_id
1 'polypeptide(L)'
;MGGHKVSPLEIESVAITYEGVNDCACIPVDDEELGQVPKLFVQLNCKKEAFDEELLRKYLSCRLAHFMLPKFIAVIDKIPRTNKGSLKREVLK
;
A
#
# COMPACT_ATOMS: atom_id res chain seq x y z
N MET A 1 -18.42 -7.00 -18.87
CA MET A 1 -17.36 -6.00 -19.14
C MET A 1 -16.67 -5.68 -17.83
N GLY A 2 -15.35 -5.42 -17.89
CA GLY A 2 -14.38 -5.61 -16.81
C GLY A 2 -14.79 -5.06 -15.46
N GLY A 3 -14.96 -5.95 -14.48
CA GLY A 3 -14.99 -5.57 -13.07
C GLY A 3 -13.62 -5.04 -12.72
N HIS A 4 -13.47 -3.71 -12.69
CA HIS A 4 -12.29 -3.03 -12.17
C HIS A 4 -12.23 -3.24 -10.65
N LYS A 5 -11.95 -4.48 -10.23
CA LYS A 5 -11.57 -4.78 -8.86
C LYS A 5 -10.25 -4.07 -8.63
N VAL A 6 -10.22 -3.12 -7.70
CA VAL A 6 -8.98 -2.47 -7.26
C VAL A 6 -8.02 -3.58 -6.87
N SER A 7 -6.93 -3.72 -7.62
CA SER A 7 -5.95 -4.76 -7.38
C SER A 7 -4.92 -4.21 -6.39
N PRO A 8 -4.85 -4.73 -5.14
CA PRO A 8 -3.85 -4.28 -4.18
C PRO A 8 -2.43 -4.39 -4.73
N LEU A 9 -2.18 -5.40 -5.58
CA LEU A 9 -0.90 -5.62 -6.25
C LEU A 9 -0.45 -4.44 -7.12
N GLU A 10 -1.38 -3.74 -7.80
CA GLU A 10 -1.04 -2.58 -8.62
C GLU A 10 -0.55 -1.43 -7.73
N ILE A 11 -1.25 -1.20 -6.61
CA ILE A 11 -0.87 -0.17 -5.63
C ILE A 11 0.49 -0.50 -5.03
N GLU A 12 0.71 -1.76 -4.65
CA GLU A 12 2.00 -2.26 -4.16
C GLU A 12 3.10 -2.04 -5.19
N SER A 13 2.85 -2.37 -6.47
CA SER A 13 3.83 -2.25 -7.55
C SER A 13 4.23 -0.80 -7.83
N VAL A 14 3.37 0.18 -7.56
CA VAL A 14 3.71 1.60 -7.66
C VAL A 14 4.36 2.12 -6.37
N ALA A 15 3.86 1.69 -5.20
CA ALA A 15 4.41 2.11 -3.92
C ALA A 15 5.86 1.64 -3.73
N ILE A 16 6.20 0.42 -4.17
CA ILE A 16 7.55 -0.14 -4.06
C ILE A 16 8.57 0.57 -4.95
N THR A 17 8.13 1.25 -6.02
CA THR A 17 9.03 2.05 -6.86
C THR A 17 9.37 3.40 -6.23
N TYR A 18 8.72 3.76 -5.11
CA TYR A 18 9.05 4.96 -4.37
C TYR A 18 10.32 4.75 -3.56
N GLU A 19 11.27 5.64 -3.77
CA GLU A 19 12.64 5.51 -3.28
C GLU A 19 12.78 5.48 -1.75
N GLY A 20 11.77 5.95 -1.01
CA GLY A 20 11.70 5.91 0.47
C GLY A 20 11.03 4.65 1.05
N VAL A 21 10.44 3.81 0.20
CA VAL A 21 9.77 2.56 0.59
C VAL A 21 10.74 1.40 0.41
N ASN A 22 10.98 0.63 1.47
CA ASN A 22 11.74 -0.61 1.40
C ASN A 22 10.87 -1.80 1.00
N ASP A 23 9.66 -1.88 1.58
CA ASP A 23 8.67 -2.90 1.28
C ASP A 23 7.27 -2.32 1.50
N CYS A 24 6.26 -2.85 0.80
CA CYS A 24 4.90 -2.39 0.96
C CYS A 24 3.91 -3.53 0.77
N ALA A 25 2.72 -3.35 1.34
CA ALA A 25 1.63 -4.30 1.27
C ALA A 25 0.29 -3.58 1.26
N CYS A 26 -0.53 -3.82 0.24
CA CYS A 26 -1.88 -3.28 0.20
C CYS A 26 -2.89 -4.39 0.50
N ILE A 27 -3.87 -4.08 1.33
CA ILE A 27 -5.01 -4.96 1.60
C ILE A 27 -6.32 -4.18 1.50
N PRO A 28 -7.40 -4.82 1.07
CA PRO A 28 -8.74 -4.25 1.23
C PRO A 28 -9.14 -4.36 2.70
N VAL A 29 -9.65 -3.26 3.26
CA VAL A 29 -10.31 -3.20 4.57
C VAL A 29 -11.73 -2.74 4.39
N ASP A 30 -12.64 -3.24 5.23
CA ASP A 30 -14.02 -2.79 5.25
C ASP A 30 -14.09 -1.34 5.76
N ASP A 31 -14.87 -0.52 5.07
CA ASP A 31 -15.09 0.90 5.35
C ASP A 31 -16.59 1.16 5.32
N GLU A 32 -17.12 1.81 6.36
CA GLU A 32 -18.56 2.03 6.51
C GLU A 32 -19.16 2.89 5.39
N GLU A 33 -18.37 3.75 4.75
CA GLU A 33 -18.85 4.68 3.73
C GLU A 33 -18.76 4.09 2.31
N LEU A 34 -17.66 3.41 2.01
CA LEU A 34 -17.31 2.94 0.67
C LEU A 34 -17.37 1.41 0.52
N GLY A 35 -17.74 0.69 1.58
CA GLY A 35 -17.77 -0.76 1.63
C GLY A 35 -16.38 -1.36 1.81
N GLN A 36 -15.50 -1.22 0.81
CA GLN A 36 -14.11 -1.70 0.90
C GLN A 36 -13.14 -0.69 0.31
N VAL A 37 -12.15 -0.31 1.11
CA VAL A 37 -11.10 0.64 0.70
C VAL A 37 -9.72 -0.01 0.80
N PRO A 38 -8.78 0.38 -0.08
CA PRO A 38 -7.40 -0.07 0.04
C PRO A 38 -6.73 0.59 1.26
N LYS A 39 -6.10 -0.23 2.09
CA LYS A 39 -5.17 0.17 3.15
C LYS A 39 -3.77 -0.25 2.73
N LEU A 40 -2.85 0.71 2.70
CA LEU A 40 -1.46 0.50 2.31
C LEU A 40 -0.58 0.51 3.56
N PHE A 41 0.12 -0.58 3.78
CA PHE A 41 1.20 -0.69 4.73
C PHE A 41 2.53 -0.45 4.03
N VAL A 42 3.36 0.42 4.60
CA VAL A 42 4.69 0.72 4.07
C VAL A 42 5.75 0.49 5.12
N GLN A 43 6.79 -0.23 4.74
CA GLN A 43 8.03 -0.33 5.48
C GLN A 43 8.99 0.70 4.92
N LEU A 44 9.46 1.59 5.78
CA LEU A 44 10.44 2.59 5.38
C LEU A 44 11.82 1.97 5.31
N ASN A 45 12.62 2.50 4.40
CA ASN A 45 14.03 2.17 4.40
C ASN A 45 14.70 2.92 5.56
N CYS A 46 15.16 2.21 6.59
CA CYS A 46 15.87 2.80 7.74
C CYS A 46 17.09 3.65 7.34
N LYS A 47 17.60 3.52 6.11
CA LYS A 47 18.69 4.34 5.57
C LYS A 47 18.23 5.69 5.02
N LYS A 48 16.93 5.94 4.89
CA LYS A 48 16.37 7.21 4.42
C LYS A 48 15.55 7.86 5.53
N GLU A 49 16.16 8.87 6.14
CA GLU A 49 15.61 9.68 7.22
C GLU A 49 14.46 10.61 6.76
N ALA A 50 14.26 10.74 5.44
CA ALA A 50 13.36 11.72 4.82
C ALA A 50 12.12 11.10 4.15
N PHE A 51 11.57 10.01 4.69
CA PHE A 51 10.28 9.53 4.21
C PHE A 51 9.17 10.52 4.60
N ASP A 52 8.35 10.88 3.62
CA ASP A 52 7.20 11.76 3.82
C ASP A 52 5.94 11.09 3.25
N GLU A 53 4.95 10.89 4.12
CA GLU A 53 3.69 10.23 3.76
C GLU A 53 2.91 11.05 2.72
N GLU A 54 2.94 12.38 2.81
CA GLU A 54 2.24 13.23 1.85
C GLU A 54 2.87 13.14 0.47
N LEU A 55 4.21 13.07 0.39
CA LEU A 55 4.92 12.85 -0.87
C LEU A 55 4.58 11.48 -1.47
N LEU A 56 4.53 10.42 -0.65
CA LEU A 56 4.11 9.10 -1.13
C LEU A 56 2.67 9.15 -1.65
N ARG A 57 1.75 9.78 -0.92
CA ARG A 57 0.35 9.91 -1.33
C ARG A 57 0.19 10.68 -2.64
N LYS A 58 0.94 11.78 -2.81
CA LYS A 58 1.00 12.52 -4.08
C LYS A 58 1.58 11.69 -5.21
N TYR A 59 2.65 10.94 -4.94
CA TYR A 59 3.27 10.05 -5.92
C TYR A 59 2.29 8.98 -6.41
N LEU A 60 1.56 8.36 -5.49
CA LEU A 60 0.49 7.41 -5.80
C LEU A 60 -0.64 8.09 -6.59
N SER A 61 -1.09 9.27 -6.16
CA SER A 61 -2.16 10.03 -6.84
C SER A 61 -1.81 10.48 -8.25
N CYS A 62 -0.53 10.61 -8.58
CA CYS A 62 -0.09 10.97 -9.92
C CYS A 62 -0.07 9.76 -10.88
N ARG A 63 0.00 8.54 -10.34
CA ARG A 63 0.14 7.29 -11.11
C ARG A 63 -1.11 6.41 -11.09
N LEU A 64 -1.92 6.52 -10.04
CA LEU A 64 -3.10 5.71 -9.79
C LEU A 64 -4.35 6.59 -9.83
N ALA A 65 -5.47 5.97 -10.21
CA ALA A 65 -6.76 6.65 -10.17
C ALA A 65 -7.23 6.89 -8.73
N HIS A 66 -8.07 7.90 -8.52
CA HIS A 66 -8.51 8.33 -7.18
C HIS A 66 -9.12 7.20 -6.33
N PHE A 67 -9.84 6.27 -6.96
CA PHE A 67 -10.46 5.12 -6.31
C PHE A 67 -9.47 3.98 -5.97
N MET A 68 -8.27 3.99 -6.55
CA MET A 68 -7.18 3.06 -6.21
C MET A 68 -6.28 3.63 -5.12
N LEU A 69 -6.44 4.90 -4.75
CA LEU A 69 -5.61 5.50 -3.73
C LEU A 69 -5.96 4.91 -2.37
N PRO A 70 -4.94 4.44 -1.61
CA PRO A 70 -5.19 3.94 -0.27
C PRO A 70 -5.77 5.05 0.60
N LYS A 71 -6.95 4.79 1.20
CA LYS A 71 -7.59 5.71 2.15
C LYS A 71 -6.76 5.78 3.44
N PHE A 72 -6.14 4.66 3.80
CA PHE A 72 -5.30 4.51 4.98
C PHE A 72 -3.88 4.13 4.56
N ILE A 73 -2.89 4.91 5.01
CA ILE A 73 -1.47 4.58 4.90
C ILE A 73 -0.96 4.34 6.32
N ALA A 74 -0.28 3.22 6.51
CA ALA A 74 0.26 2.84 7.81
C ALA A 74 1.73 2.47 7.65
N VAL A 75 2.60 3.21 8.34
CA VAL A 75 4.02 2.90 8.38
C VAL A 75 4.27 1.82 9.42
N ILE A 76 4.89 0.70 9.02
CA ILE A 76 5.24 -0.40 9.92
C ILE A 76 6.70 -0.79 9.79
N ASP A 77 7.29 -1.27 10.88
CA ASP A 77 8.71 -1.66 10.91
C ASP A 77 9.01 -2.83 9.98
N LYS A 78 8.06 -3.76 9.81
CA LYS A 78 8.22 -4.93 8.94
C LYS A 78 6.91 -5.40 8.36
N ILE A 79 6.87 -5.55 7.03
CA ILE A 79 5.76 -6.23 6.36
C ILE A 79 5.81 -7.73 6.69
N PRO A 80 4.74 -8.33 7.26
CA PRO A 80 4.68 -9.76 7.55
C PRO A 80 4.61 -10.57 6.25
N ARG A 81 5.78 -10.96 5.74
CA ARG A 81 5.92 -11.91 4.63
C ARG A 81 6.19 -13.32 5.17
N THR A 82 5.71 -14.33 4.47
CA THR A 82 6.06 -15.74 4.72
C THR A 82 7.55 -15.97 4.47
N ASN A 83 8.14 -17.02 5.04
CA ASN A 83 9.50 -17.48 4.69
C ASN A 83 9.69 -17.80 3.20
N LYS A 84 8.60 -17.97 2.43
CA LYS A 84 8.61 -18.16 0.97
C LYS A 84 8.50 -16.84 0.18
N GLY A 85 8.51 -15.69 0.83
CA GLY A 85 8.39 -14.36 0.21
C GLY A 85 6.95 -13.94 -0.13
N SER A 86 5.97 -14.84 0.00
CA SER A 86 4.54 -14.51 -0.20
C SER A 86 4.04 -13.62 0.95
N LEU A 87 3.26 -12.58 0.64
CA LEU A 87 2.66 -11.69 1.63
C LEU A 87 1.62 -12.43 2.48
N LYS A 88 1.73 -12.40 3.82
CA LYS A 88 0.69 -12.95 4.72
C LYS A 88 -0.39 -11.91 4.96
N ARG A 89 -1.29 -11.73 3.98
CA ARG A 89 -2.43 -10.80 4.09
C ARG A 89 -3.32 -11.08 5.31
N GLU A 90 -3.40 -12.32 5.76
CA GLU A 90 -4.17 -12.74 6.94
C GLU A 90 -3.68 -12.09 8.25
N VAL A 91 -2.40 -11.70 8.33
CA VAL A 91 -1.81 -11.06 9.53
C VAL A 91 -2.06 -9.54 9.54
N LEU A 92 -2.39 -8.96 8.37
CA LEU A 92 -2.60 -7.52 8.20
C LEU A 92 -4.09 -7.12 8.30
N LYS A 93 -5.00 -8.10 8.36
CA LYS A 93 -6.44 -7.86 8.54
C LYS A 93 -6.79 -7.43 9.95
#